data_AF-A0A9P6FJ73-F1
#
_entry.id   AF-A0A9P6FJ73-F1
#
_cell.length_a   1.000
_cell.length_b   1.000
_cell.length_c   1.000
_cell.angle_alpha   90.00
_cell.angle_beta   90.00
_cell.angle_gamma   90.00
#
_symmetry.space_group_name_H-M   'P 1'
#
loop_
_entity.id
_entity.type
_entity.pdbx_description
1 polymer ?
#
loop_
_entity_poly.entity_id
_entity_poly.type
_entity_poly.pdbx_seq_one_letter_code
_entity_poly.pdbx_strand_id
1 'polypeptide(L)'
;MSRSSLGDDIYNEDDSIKKLERYVAALCGHEAALFCASGTMTNQLALRVHLFNPPQSALVDIRSHVHNYEAGGISYHSQAAVYAVMPSNGHYLTVEDIAPRIVLDVD
;
A
#
# COMPACT_ATOMS: atom_id res chain seq x y z
N MET A 1 8.75 -12.67 23.01
CA MET A 1 7.99 -13.84 22.53
C MET A 1 7.43 -14.69 23.66
N SER A 2 8.16 -15.00 24.74
CA SER A 2 7.62 -15.87 25.81
C SER A 2 6.41 -15.33 26.60
N ARG A 3 5.99 -14.07 26.38
CA ARG A 3 4.86 -13.41 27.08
C ARG A 3 3.81 -12.81 26.13
N SER A 4 3.88 -13.07 24.82
CA SER A 4 2.83 -12.65 23.88
C SER A 4 1.68 -13.65 23.91
N SER A 5 0.47 -13.18 23.61
CA SER A 5 -0.63 -14.07 23.22
C SER A 5 -0.26 -14.85 21.96
N LEU A 6 -0.93 -15.99 21.79
CA LEU A 6 -0.90 -16.84 20.62
C LEU A 6 -2.34 -17.19 20.23
N GLY A 7 -3.23 -16.18 20.29
CA GLY A 7 -4.64 -16.35 19.98
C GLY A 7 -4.87 -16.48 18.48
N ASP A 8 -6.08 -16.86 18.09
CA ASP A 8 -6.45 -16.91 16.67
C ASP A 8 -6.81 -15.51 16.16
N ASP A 9 -5.99 -14.97 15.27
CA ASP A 9 -6.18 -13.62 14.70
C ASP A 9 -7.38 -13.54 13.76
N ILE A 10 -7.76 -14.64 13.08
CA ILE A 10 -8.94 -14.69 12.20
C ILE A 10 -10.22 -14.44 13.00
N TYR A 11 -10.28 -14.96 14.22
CA TYR A 11 -11.38 -14.72 15.16
C TYR A 11 -11.13 -13.54 16.12
N ASN A 12 -10.05 -12.78 15.90
CA ASN A 12 -9.69 -11.58 16.67
C ASN A 12 -9.39 -11.87 18.17
N GLU A 13 -8.88 -13.06 18.44
CA GLU A 13 -8.54 -13.53 19.79
C GLU A 13 -7.09 -13.22 20.18
N ASP A 14 -6.22 -12.80 19.24
CA ASP A 14 -4.85 -12.43 19.55
C ASP A 14 -4.70 -11.00 20.12
N ASP A 15 -4.53 -10.92 21.44
CA ASP A 15 -4.36 -9.64 22.14
C ASP A 15 -3.09 -8.87 21.80
N SER A 16 -2.04 -9.54 21.32
CA SER A 16 -0.76 -8.90 20.99
C SER A 16 -0.86 -8.18 19.65
N ILE A 17 -1.50 -8.82 18.65
CA ILE A 17 -1.80 -8.21 17.35
C ILE A 17 -2.74 -7.01 17.55
N LYS A 18 -3.86 -7.19 18.25
CA LYS A 18 -4.80 -6.07 18.56
C LYS A 18 -4.14 -4.89 19.27
N LYS A 19 -3.17 -5.14 20.15
CA LYS A 19 -2.43 -4.06 20.85
C LYS A 19 -1.48 -3.35 19.88
N LEU A 20 -0.77 -4.10 19.03
CA LEU A 20 0.12 -3.53 18.03
C LEU A 20 -0.66 -2.65 17.04
N GLU A 21 -1.75 -3.16 16.48
CA GLU A 21 -2.57 -2.44 15.51
C GLU A 21 -3.15 -1.16 16.11
N ARG A 22 -3.76 -1.23 17.31
CA ARG A 22 -4.27 -0.03 18.00
C ARG A 22 -3.18 0.99 18.31
N TYR A 23 -2.00 0.52 18.72
CA TYR A 23 -0.87 1.40 18.98
C TYR A 23 -0.40 2.12 17.71
N VAL A 24 -0.23 1.40 16.60
CA VAL A 24 0.21 1.97 15.32
C VAL A 24 -0.86 2.90 14.73
N ALA A 25 -2.14 2.53 14.81
CA ALA A 25 -3.25 3.37 14.39
C ALA A 25 -3.24 4.72 15.15
N ALA A 26 -3.11 4.68 16.48
CA ALA A 26 -3.02 5.88 17.30
C ALA A 26 -1.75 6.70 17.02
N LEU A 27 -0.61 6.05 16.80
CA LEU A 27 0.67 6.71 16.49
C LEU A 27 0.61 7.48 15.16
N CYS A 28 -0.06 6.92 14.15
CA CYS A 28 -0.18 7.52 12.82
C CYS A 28 -1.42 8.41 12.65
N GLY A 29 -2.30 8.48 13.66
CA GLY A 29 -3.54 9.26 13.59
C GLY A 29 -4.60 8.65 12.65
N HIS A 30 -4.62 7.32 12.51
CA HIS A 30 -5.62 6.60 11.72
C HIS A 30 -6.64 5.87 12.61
N GLU A 31 -7.83 5.61 12.06
CA GLU A 31 -8.91 4.92 12.78
C GLU A 31 -8.57 3.45 13.08
N ALA A 32 -7.78 2.81 12.23
CA ALA A 32 -7.38 1.41 12.35
C ALA A 32 -6.01 1.16 11.69
N ALA A 33 -5.42 0.01 12.01
CA ALA A 33 -4.24 -0.55 11.34
C ALA A 33 -4.42 -2.07 11.19
N LEU A 34 -3.67 -2.67 10.28
CA LEU A 34 -3.70 -4.11 10.01
C LEU A 34 -2.28 -4.67 10.02
N PHE A 35 -2.01 -5.69 10.83
CA PHE A 35 -0.75 -6.40 10.80
C PHE A 35 -0.69 -7.33 9.58
N CYS A 36 0.42 -7.28 8.84
CA CYS A 36 0.64 -8.11 7.65
C CYS A 36 1.96 -8.85 7.75
N ALA A 37 2.06 -9.99 7.09
CA ALA A 37 3.27 -10.83 7.11
C ALA A 37 4.50 -10.17 6.45
N SER A 38 4.29 -9.23 5.51
CA SER A 38 5.38 -8.53 4.82
C SER A 38 4.93 -7.16 4.31
N GLY A 39 5.91 -6.27 4.06
CA GLY A 39 5.64 -4.97 3.44
C GLY A 39 5.05 -5.08 2.03
N THR A 40 5.46 -6.09 1.25
CA THR A 40 4.85 -6.38 -0.07
C THR A 40 3.37 -6.71 0.07
N MET A 41 3.00 -7.56 1.03
CA MET A 41 1.58 -7.87 1.27
C MET A 41 0.81 -6.61 1.66
N THR A 42 1.35 -5.78 2.54
CA THR A 42 0.74 -4.50 2.93
C THR A 42 0.53 -3.57 1.74
N ASN A 43 1.55 -3.37 0.89
CA ASN A 43 1.44 -2.51 -0.28
C ASN A 43 0.40 -3.02 -1.29
N GLN A 44 0.39 -4.34 -1.56
CA GLN A 44 -0.55 -4.92 -2.50
C GLN A 44 -1.99 -4.86 -1.99
N LEU A 45 -2.22 -5.05 -0.69
CA LEU A 45 -3.53 -4.83 -0.08
C LEU A 45 -3.96 -3.36 -0.18
N ALA A 46 -3.07 -2.42 0.15
CA ALA A 46 -3.36 -0.99 0.05
C ALA A 46 -3.74 -0.58 -1.38
N LEU A 47 -2.96 -1.03 -2.37
CA LEU A 47 -3.24 -0.79 -3.79
C LEU A 47 -4.59 -1.39 -4.20
N ARG A 48 -4.88 -2.62 -3.82
CA ARG A 48 -6.15 -3.28 -4.19
C ARG A 48 -7.37 -2.60 -3.57
N VAL A 49 -7.26 -2.09 -2.35
CA VAL A 49 -8.33 -1.37 -1.64
C VAL A 49 -8.56 0.01 -2.27
N HIS A 50 -7.50 0.72 -2.67
CA HIS A 50 -7.63 2.03 -3.31
C HIS A 50 -8.06 1.96 -4.78
N LEU A 51 -7.67 0.91 -5.50
CA LEU A 51 -8.03 0.67 -6.91
C LEU A 51 -9.33 -0.15 -6.97
N PHE A 52 -10.43 0.47 -6.57
CA PHE A 52 -11.70 -0.21 -6.34
C PHE A 52 -12.37 -0.76 -7.61
N ASN A 53 -12.26 -0.04 -8.75
CA ASN A 53 -12.96 -0.34 -10.01
C ASN A 53 -12.01 -0.70 -11.16
N PRO A 54 -11.30 -1.84 -11.11
CA PRO A 54 -10.40 -2.23 -12.19
C PRO A 54 -11.11 -2.39 -13.55
N PRO A 55 -10.46 -2.07 -14.68
CA PRO A 55 -9.08 -1.64 -14.77
C PRO A 55 -8.90 -0.16 -14.43
N GLN A 56 -7.88 0.14 -13.62
CA GLN A 56 -7.45 1.51 -13.31
C GLN A 56 -5.95 1.64 -13.58
N SER A 57 -5.36 2.77 -13.18
CA SER A 57 -3.92 2.96 -13.29
C SER A 57 -3.32 3.49 -12.00
N ALA A 58 -2.05 3.14 -11.77
CA ALA A 58 -1.25 3.63 -10.67
C ALA A 58 -0.05 4.38 -11.23
N LEU A 59 0.08 5.66 -10.86
CA LEU A 59 1.28 6.45 -11.12
C LEU A 59 2.23 6.30 -9.93
N VAL A 60 3.47 5.90 -10.19
CA VAL A 60 4.47 5.62 -9.16
C VAL A 60 5.83 6.20 -9.53
N ASP A 61 6.68 6.43 -8.52
CA ASP A 61 8.09 6.71 -8.79
C ASP A 61 8.71 5.47 -9.46
N ILE A 62 9.47 5.68 -10.54
CA ILE A 62 10.14 4.61 -11.29
C ILE A 62 11.10 3.78 -10.43
N ARG A 63 11.56 4.31 -9.30
CA ARG A 63 12.45 3.64 -8.34
C ARG A 63 11.69 2.95 -7.22
N SER A 64 10.36 3.07 -7.16
CA SER A 64 9.55 2.57 -6.06
C SER A 64 9.62 1.05 -5.89
N HIS A 65 9.51 0.60 -4.64
CA HIS A 65 9.56 -0.82 -4.29
C HIS A 65 8.41 -1.60 -4.93
N VAL A 66 7.20 -1.02 -4.89
CA VAL A 66 5.98 -1.59 -5.49
C VAL A 66 6.09 -1.82 -6.98
N HIS A 67 6.92 -1.05 -7.68
CA HIS A 67 7.17 -1.21 -9.11
C HIS A 67 8.25 -2.27 -9.39
N ASN A 68 9.40 -2.17 -8.73
CA ASN A 68 10.60 -2.93 -9.11
C ASN A 68 10.75 -4.29 -8.40
N TYR A 69 10.23 -4.42 -7.18
CA TYR A 69 10.60 -5.51 -6.27
C TYR A 69 9.41 -6.32 -5.74
N GLU A 70 8.22 -6.08 -6.28
CA GLU A 70 6.99 -6.79 -5.89
C GLU A 70 6.44 -7.65 -7.04
N ALA A 71 7.33 -8.10 -7.94
CA ALA A 71 7.05 -9.05 -9.01
C ALA A 71 5.87 -8.68 -9.93
N GLY A 72 5.65 -7.38 -10.17
CA GLY A 72 4.53 -6.90 -10.98
C GLY A 72 3.16 -7.03 -10.29
N GLY A 73 3.15 -7.15 -8.95
CA GLY A 73 1.95 -7.37 -8.15
C GLY A 73 0.82 -6.37 -8.42
N ILE A 74 1.15 -5.10 -8.72
CA ILE A 74 0.15 -4.06 -9.01
C ILE A 74 -0.76 -4.52 -10.16
N SER A 75 -0.17 -4.93 -11.29
CA SER A 75 -0.92 -5.37 -12.45
C SER A 75 -1.57 -6.74 -12.23
N TYR A 76 -0.89 -7.66 -11.55
CA TYR A 76 -1.40 -9.01 -11.35
C TYR A 76 -2.59 -9.06 -10.36
N HIS A 77 -2.47 -8.43 -9.20
CA HIS A 77 -3.50 -8.48 -8.15
C HIS A 77 -4.59 -7.41 -8.30
N SER A 78 -4.23 -6.22 -8.81
CA SER A 78 -5.14 -5.07 -8.87
C SER A 78 -5.61 -4.74 -10.28
N GLN A 79 -5.20 -5.51 -11.31
CA GLN A 79 -5.59 -5.28 -12.72
C GLN A 79 -5.36 -3.82 -13.15
N ALA A 80 -4.25 -3.23 -12.68
CA ALA A 80 -3.93 -1.84 -12.93
C ALA A 80 -2.70 -1.69 -13.82
N ALA A 81 -2.80 -0.75 -14.76
CA ALA A 81 -1.65 -0.29 -15.52
C ALA A 81 -0.71 0.53 -14.62
N VAL A 82 0.60 0.43 -14.84
CA VAL A 82 1.60 1.16 -14.05
C VAL A 82 2.25 2.23 -14.90
N TYR A 83 2.14 3.49 -14.46
CA TYR A 83 2.83 4.63 -15.05
C TYR A 83 4.00 5.04 -14.15
N ALA A 84 5.20 4.57 -14.49
CA ALA A 84 6.41 4.88 -13.77
C ALA A 84 6.97 6.25 -14.18
N VAL A 85 7.28 7.11 -13.22
CA VAL A 85 7.75 8.48 -13.43
C VAL A 85 9.08 8.71 -12.72
N MET A 86 10.05 9.31 -13.41
CA MET A 86 11.30 9.78 -12.80
C MET A 86 11.07 11.17 -12.21
N PRO A 87 11.36 11.41 -10.92
CA PRO A 87 11.32 12.75 -10.37
C PRO A 87 12.35 13.67 -11.03
N SER A 88 11.91 14.83 -11.50
CA SER A 88 12.80 15.81 -12.14
C SER A 88 13.88 16.35 -11.19
N ASN A 89 13.57 16.40 -9.89
CA ASN A 89 14.51 16.82 -8.84
C ASN A 89 15.44 15.71 -8.35
N GLY A 90 15.32 14.47 -8.85
CA GLY A 90 16.13 13.32 -8.43
C GLY A 90 15.84 12.77 -7.02
N HIS A 91 14.95 13.41 -6.25
CA HIS A 91 14.63 13.07 -4.86
C HIS A 91 13.25 12.44 -4.71
N TYR A 92 12.17 13.19 -4.98
CA TYR A 92 10.79 12.76 -4.78
C TYR A 92 9.89 13.36 -5.87
N LEU A 93 8.84 12.63 -6.25
CA LEU A 93 7.87 13.09 -7.25
C LEU A 93 7.24 14.42 -6.84
N THR A 94 7.22 15.38 -7.76
CA THR A 94 6.50 16.64 -7.59
C THR A 94 5.20 16.66 -8.38
N VAL A 95 4.36 17.67 -8.12
CA VAL A 95 3.11 17.87 -8.86
C VAL A 95 3.39 18.05 -10.37
N GLU A 96 4.47 18.75 -10.71
CA GLU A 96 4.90 18.99 -12.08
C GLU A 96 5.32 17.70 -12.80
N ASP A 97 5.87 16.73 -12.07
CA ASP A 97 6.24 15.42 -12.63
C ASP A 97 5.00 14.57 -12.96
N ILE A 98 3.95 14.65 -12.11
CA ILE A 98 2.74 13.81 -12.21
C ILE A 98 1.66 14.41 -13.11
N ALA A 99 1.50 15.74 -13.12
CA ALA A 99 0.43 16.43 -13.85
C ALA A 99 0.32 16.08 -15.34
N PRO A 100 1.42 15.91 -16.12
CA PRO A 100 1.31 15.55 -17.53
C PRO A 100 1.05 14.05 -17.77
N ARG A 101 1.07 13.22 -16.72
CA ARG A 101 1.00 11.75 -16.81
C ARG A 101 -0.19 11.15 -16.07
N ILE A 102 -0.88 11.95 -15.25
CA ILE A 102 -2.08 11.51 -14.54
C ILE A 102 -3.24 11.39 -15.52
N VAL A 103 -3.99 10.29 -15.41
CA VAL A 103 -5.29 10.12 -16.06
C VAL A 103 -6.34 10.32 -14.99
N LEU A 104 -7.06 11.43 -15.07
CA LEU A 104 -8.16 11.71 -14.16
C LEU A 104 -9.43 11.04 -14.71
N ASP A 105 -10.23 10.45 -13.83
CA ASP A 105 -11.58 10.04 -14.20
C ASP A 105 -12.34 11.30 -14.65
N VAL A 106 -12.87 11.26 -15.86
CA VAL A 106 -13.89 12.21 -16.32
C VAL A 106 -15.21 11.70 -15.75
N ASP A 107 -15.84 12.49 -14.88
CA ASP A 107 -17.23 12.25 -14.45
C ASP A 107 -18.16 12.11 -15.67
#